data_AF-A0A1D2RC80-F1
#
_entry.id   AF-A0A1D2RC80-F1
#
_cell.length_a   1.000
_cell.length_b   1.000
_cell.length_c   1.000
_cell.angle_alpha   90.00
_cell.angle_beta   90.00
_cell.angle_gamma   90.00
#
_symmetry.space_group_name_H-M   'P 1'
#
loop_
_entity.id
_entity.type
_entity.pdbx_description
1 polymer ?
#
loop_
_entity_poly.entity_id
_entity_poly.type
_entity_poly.pdbx_seq_one_letter_code
_entity_poly.pdbx_strand_id
1 'polypeptide(L)'
;MAFLHEPMTAGEIILGMAAIFILLFIPGFLLTLAIFPKRKDLDIVERIAFSFVLGLTPMFLIYFGDKNFNLAINAATAAILWVLVCVIGGAVWFLRTKTEFKLNVPSMPGAAPEKVKKKGGAEETGKKKQRRRKKK
;
A
#
# COMPACT_ATOMS: atom_id res chain seq x y z
N MET A 1 -25.27 -39.09 29.86
CA MET A 1 -23.91 -38.53 29.93
C MET A 1 -24.06 -37.02 30.07
N ALA A 2 -23.64 -36.49 31.21
CA ALA A 2 -23.93 -35.11 31.62
C ALA A 2 -23.22 -34.11 30.70
N PHE A 3 -24.03 -33.36 29.95
CA PHE A 3 -23.64 -32.17 29.20
C PHE A 3 -23.41 -31.06 30.22
N LEU A 4 -22.28 -31.09 30.92
CA LEU A 4 -21.84 -29.96 31.74
C LEU A 4 -21.46 -28.84 30.75
N HIS A 5 -22.36 -27.86 30.65
CA HIS A 5 -22.10 -26.58 30.02
C HIS A 5 -21.04 -25.87 30.85
N GLU A 6 -19.76 -26.12 30.55
CA GLU A 6 -18.65 -25.31 31.07
C GLU A 6 -19.04 -23.84 30.85
N PRO A 7 -19.07 -23.00 31.90
CA PRO A 7 -19.44 -21.60 31.73
C PRO A 7 -18.42 -20.97 30.78
N MET A 8 -18.89 -20.46 29.64
CA MET A 8 -18.02 -19.70 28.72
C MET A 8 -17.28 -18.66 29.53
N THR A 9 -15.97 -18.85 29.64
CA THR A 9 -15.14 -17.96 30.45
C THR A 9 -15.15 -16.59 29.78
N ALA A 10 -15.12 -15.51 30.55
CA ALA A 10 -15.07 -14.16 29.99
C ALA A 10 -13.91 -13.99 28.98
N GLY A 11 -12.82 -14.74 29.18
CA GLY A 11 -11.69 -14.80 28.24
C GLY A 11 -12.05 -15.34 26.86
N GLU A 12 -12.87 -16.39 26.76
CA GLU A 12 -13.31 -16.95 25.47
C GLU A 12 -14.23 -15.98 24.72
N ILE A 13 -15.08 -15.26 25.44
CA ILE A 13 -15.96 -14.23 24.85
C ILE A 13 -15.12 -13.09 24.27
N ILE A 14 -14.16 -12.58 25.04
CA ILE A 14 -13.25 -11.50 24.60
C ILE A 14 -12.43 -11.96 23.39
N LEU A 15 -11.92 -13.20 23.42
CA LEU A 15 -11.16 -13.77 22.32
C LEU A 15 -12.02 -13.93 21.06
N GLY A 16 -13.25 -14.41 21.20
CA GLY A 16 -14.20 -14.54 20.10
C GLY A 16 -14.55 -13.19 19.47
N MET A 17 -14.81 -12.17 20.30
CA MET A 17 -15.03 -10.80 19.82
C MET A 17 -13.80 -10.27 19.05
N ALA A 18 -12.60 -10.40 19.64
CA ALA A 18 -11.36 -9.96 19.00
C ALA A 18 -11.13 -10.69 17.66
N ALA A 19 -11.38 -12.00 17.61
CA ALA A 19 -11.25 -12.78 16.39
C ALA A 19 -12.20 -12.29 15.28
N ILE A 20 -13.46 -12.01 15.61
CA ILE A 20 -14.44 -11.47 14.65
C ILE A 20 -13.99 -10.09 14.14
N PHE A 21 -13.55 -9.21 15.04
CA PHE A 21 -13.05 -7.89 14.66
C PHE A 21 -11.86 -8.00 13.70
N ILE A 22 -10.89 -8.86 14.01
CA ILE A 22 -9.69 -9.10 13.18
C ILE A 22 -10.08 -9.66 11.81
N LEU A 23 -10.95 -10.68 11.80
CA LEU A 23 -11.40 -11.33 10.58
C LEU A 23 -12.12 -10.38 9.64
N LEU A 24 -12.85 -9.40 10.17
CA LEU A 24 -13.59 -8.43 9.37
C LEU A 24 -12.72 -7.22 8.97
N PHE A 25 -11.98 -6.63 9.92
CA PHE A 25 -11.24 -5.39 9.65
C PHE A 25 -10.00 -5.57 8.79
N ILE A 26 -9.24 -6.66 8.95
CA ILE A 26 -7.99 -6.85 8.20
C ILE A 26 -8.23 -6.90 6.67
N PRO A 27 -9.07 -7.80 6.13
CA PRO A 27 -9.31 -7.85 4.70
C PRO A 27 -9.98 -6.56 4.23
N GLY A 28 -10.91 -6.00 5.01
CA GLY A 28 -11.58 -4.75 4.69
C GLY A 28 -10.65 -3.56 4.54
N PHE A 29 -9.68 -3.41 5.44
CA PHE A 29 -8.69 -2.34 5.40
C PHE A 29 -7.73 -2.49 4.21
N LEU A 30 -7.26 -3.72 3.94
CA LEU A 30 -6.42 -4.02 2.77
C LEU A 30 -7.16 -3.73 1.45
N LEU A 31 -8.44 -4.07 1.36
CA LEU A 31 -9.25 -3.79 0.17
C LEU A 31 -9.53 -2.30 0.02
N THR A 32 -9.77 -1.58 1.12
CA THR A 32 -9.96 -0.12 1.07
C THR A 32 -8.70 0.58 0.57
N LEU A 33 -7.52 0.12 1.02
CA LEU A 33 -6.23 0.59 0.50
C LEU A 33 -6.00 0.24 -0.98
N ALA A 34 -6.46 -0.92 -1.42
CA ALA A 34 -6.36 -1.37 -2.80
C ALA A 34 -7.25 -0.53 -3.74
N ILE A 35 -8.49 -0.25 -3.33
CA ILE A 35 -9.46 0.51 -4.14
C ILE A 35 -9.15 2.00 -4.09
N PHE A 36 -8.90 2.55 -2.90
CA PHE A 36 -8.66 3.98 -2.65
C PHE A 36 -7.33 4.21 -1.93
N PRO A 37 -6.21 4.21 -2.68
CA PRO A 37 -4.89 4.37 -2.09
C PRO A 37 -4.61 5.79 -1.57
N LYS A 38 -5.29 6.82 -2.07
CA LYS A 38 -5.02 8.23 -1.70
C LYS A 38 -5.83 8.64 -0.49
N ARG A 39 -5.19 9.37 0.42
CA ARG A 39 -5.85 9.97 1.61
C ARG A 39 -6.74 11.17 1.29
N LYS A 40 -6.67 11.70 0.07
CA LYS A 40 -7.51 12.81 -0.39
C LYS A 40 -8.86 12.35 -0.97
N ASP A 41 -8.99 11.06 -1.27
CA ASP A 41 -10.17 10.53 -1.95
C ASP A 41 -11.25 10.07 -0.95
N LEU A 42 -10.88 9.79 0.30
CA LEU A 42 -11.77 9.34 1.36
C LEU A 42 -11.36 9.93 2.70
N ASP A 43 -12.34 10.46 3.44
CA ASP A 43 -12.13 10.85 4.82
C ASP A 43 -11.93 9.62 5.73
N ILE A 44 -11.37 9.82 6.93
CA ILE A 44 -11.05 8.75 7.88
C ILE A 44 -12.30 7.94 8.23
N VAL A 45 -13.44 8.61 8.43
CA VAL A 45 -14.72 7.97 8.76
C VAL A 45 -15.21 7.10 7.61
N GLU A 46 -15.15 7.59 6.38
CA GLU A 46 -15.57 6.83 5.20
C GLU A 46 -14.67 5.61 4.98
N ARG A 47 -13.35 5.76 5.20
CA ARG A 47 -12.41 4.63 5.12
C ARG A 47 -12.74 3.53 6.12
N ILE A 48 -13.17 3.88 7.33
CA ILE A 48 -13.60 2.89 8.34
C ILE A 48 -14.90 2.21 7.89
N ALA A 49 -15.88 2.99 7.40
CA ALA A 49 -17.14 2.45 6.91
C ALA A 49 -16.93 1.48 5.72
N PHE A 50 -16.11 1.87 4.74
CA PHE A 50 -15.76 0.99 3.61
C PHE A 50 -14.99 -0.24 4.06
N SER A 51 -14.09 -0.12 5.05
CA SER A 51 -13.39 -1.29 5.59
C SER A 51 -14.37 -2.29 6.22
N PHE A 52 -15.41 -1.82 6.88
CA PHE A 52 -16.41 -2.71 7.46
C PHE A 52 -17.21 -3.47 6.39
N VAL A 53 -17.64 -2.77 5.33
CA VAL A 53 -18.37 -3.37 4.20
C VAL A 53 -17.48 -4.32 3.41
N LEU A 54 -16.27 -3.90 3.06
CA LEU A 54 -15.30 -4.71 2.32
C LEU A 54 -14.78 -5.89 3.15
N GLY A 55 -14.82 -5.79 4.47
CA GLY A 55 -14.50 -6.88 5.40
C GLY A 55 -15.40 -8.09 5.25
N LEU A 56 -16.61 -7.92 4.71
CA LEU A 56 -17.55 -9.02 4.43
C LEU A 56 -17.25 -9.75 3.11
N THR A 57 -16.34 -9.22 2.28
CA THR A 57 -16.00 -9.81 0.97
C THR A 57 -15.60 -11.28 1.06
N PRO A 58 -14.72 -11.73 2.01
CA PRO A 58 -14.38 -13.14 2.14
C PRO A 58 -15.60 -14.03 2.44
N MET A 59 -16.58 -13.54 3.21
CA MET A 59 -17.81 -14.27 3.54
C MET A 59 -18.72 -14.41 2.32
N PHE A 60 -18.87 -13.35 1.52
CA PHE A 60 -19.58 -13.46 0.25
C PHE A 60 -18.88 -14.40 -0.73
N LEU A 61 -17.54 -14.39 -0.74
CA LEU A 61 -16.75 -15.21 -1.65
C LEU A 61 -16.84 -16.70 -1.31
N ILE A 62 -16.82 -17.08 -0.03
CA ILE A 62 -17.01 -18.49 0.36
C ILE A 62 -18.44 -18.96 0.07
N TYR A 63 -19.44 -18.13 0.33
CA TYR A 63 -20.84 -18.46 0.02
C TYR A 63 -21.04 -18.64 -1.50
N PHE A 64 -20.44 -17.75 -2.30
CA PHE A 64 -20.44 -17.88 -3.74
C PHE A 64 -19.69 -19.15 -4.20
N GLY A 65 -18.57 -19.47 -3.56
CA GLY A 65 -17.78 -20.68 -3.82
C GLY A 65 -18.55 -21.97 -3.58
N ASP A 66 -19.28 -22.06 -2.47
CA ASP A 66 -20.15 -23.19 -2.14
C ASP A 66 -21.23 -23.39 -3.21
N LYS A 67 -21.93 -22.31 -3.58
CA LYS A 67 -23.06 -22.38 -4.54
C LYS A 67 -22.65 -22.67 -5.99
N ASN A 68 -21.51 -22.15 -6.43
CA ASN A 68 -21.12 -22.24 -7.85
C ASN A 68 -20.10 -23.35 -8.12
N PHE A 69 -19.24 -23.67 -7.16
CA PHE A 69 -18.12 -24.60 -7.34
C PHE A 69 -18.15 -25.80 -6.38
N ASN A 70 -19.21 -25.93 -5.56
CA ASN A 70 -19.35 -26.99 -4.56
C ASN A 70 -18.17 -27.03 -3.57
N LEU A 71 -17.61 -25.86 -3.25
CA LEU A 71 -16.53 -25.75 -2.27
C LEU A 71 -17.10 -25.99 -0.86
N ALA A 72 -16.61 -27.02 -0.19
CA ALA A 72 -17.02 -27.32 1.17
C ALA A 72 -16.71 -26.13 2.11
N ILE A 73 -17.74 -25.64 2.79
CA ILE A 73 -17.63 -24.63 3.85
C ILE A 73 -17.01 -25.31 5.06
N ASN A 74 -15.68 -25.27 5.12
CA ASN A 74 -14.91 -25.69 6.28
C ASN A 74 -13.99 -24.55 6.73
N ALA A 75 -13.43 -24.67 7.93
CA ALA A 75 -12.55 -23.65 8.49
C ALA A 75 -11.29 -23.42 7.62
N ALA A 76 -10.81 -24.46 6.91
CA ALA A 76 -9.64 -24.37 6.05
C ALA A 76 -9.93 -23.52 4.81
N THR A 77 -11.02 -23.78 4.08
CA THR A 77 -11.47 -23.02 2.91
C THR A 77 -11.73 -21.55 3.30
N ALA A 78 -12.34 -21.29 4.45
CA ALA A 78 -12.54 -19.95 4.96
C ALA A 78 -11.22 -19.22 5.23
N ALA A 79 -10.26 -19.87 5.90
CA ALA A 79 -8.94 -19.31 6.15
C ALA A 79 -8.16 -19.05 4.84
N ILE A 80 -8.22 -19.99 3.88
CA ILE A 80 -7.56 -19.85 2.57
C ILE A 80 -8.13 -18.65 1.81
N LEU A 81 -9.45 -18.52 1.72
CA LEU A 81 -10.09 -17.39 1.03
C LEU A 81 -9.79 -16.07 1.73
N TRP A 82 -9.78 -16.05 3.07
CA TRP A 82 -9.42 -14.87 3.84
C TRP A 82 -7.98 -14.41 3.56
N VAL A 83 -7.02 -15.34 3.60
CA VAL A 83 -5.61 -15.06 3.25
C VAL A 83 -5.50 -14.62 1.79
N LEU A 84 -6.18 -15.30 0.87
CA LEU A 84 -6.15 -14.97 -0.55
C LEU A 84 -6.67 -13.55 -0.81
N VAL A 85 -7.78 -13.15 -0.18
CA VAL A 85 -8.30 -11.79 -0.26
C VAL A 85 -7.30 -10.78 0.29
N CYS A 86 -6.64 -11.08 1.42
CA CYS A 86 -5.62 -10.21 1.98
C CYS A 86 -4.40 -10.06 1.06
N VAL A 87 -3.92 -11.17 0.48
CA VAL A 87 -2.77 -11.19 -0.44
C VAL A 87 -3.11 -10.42 -1.71
N ILE A 88 -4.28 -10.62 -2.31
CA ILE A 88 -4.72 -9.89 -3.51
C ILE A 88 -4.88 -8.40 -3.20
N GLY A 89 -5.56 -8.04 -2.10
CA GLY A 89 -5.71 -6.65 -1.69
C GLY A 89 -4.36 -5.96 -1.48
N GLY A 90 -3.44 -6.62 -0.78
CA GLY A 90 -2.08 -6.14 -0.58
C GLY A 90 -1.28 -6.03 -1.89
N ALA A 91 -1.39 -7.01 -2.78
CA ALA A 91 -0.71 -7.00 -4.08
C ALA A 91 -1.23 -5.86 -4.97
N VAL A 92 -2.55 -5.67 -5.06
CA VAL A 92 -3.15 -4.57 -5.83
C VAL A 92 -2.72 -3.23 -5.26
N TRP A 93 -2.69 -3.07 -3.94
CA TRP A 93 -2.17 -1.87 -3.29
C TRP A 93 -0.70 -1.62 -3.63
N PHE A 94 0.14 -2.66 -3.61
CA PHE A 94 1.56 -2.56 -3.98
C PHE A 94 1.78 -2.22 -5.46
N LEU A 95 0.96 -2.75 -6.36
CA LEU A 95 1.02 -2.40 -7.77
C LEU A 95 0.57 -0.95 -8.02
N ARG A 96 -0.47 -0.48 -7.34
CA ARG A 96 -0.97 0.90 -7.49
C ARG A 96 -0.01 1.94 -6.90
N THR A 97 0.62 1.65 -5.77
CA THR A 97 1.63 2.54 -5.17
C THR A 97 2.85 2.73 -6.07
N LYS A 98 3.23 1.71 -6.86
CA LYS A 98 4.31 1.83 -7.85
C LYS A 98 3.95 2.72 -9.04
N THR A 99 2.69 2.69 -9.49
CA THR A 99 2.21 3.51 -10.61
C THR A 99 2.15 5.00 -10.26
N GLU A 100 1.73 5.33 -9.04
CA GLU A 100 1.66 6.72 -8.56
C GLU A 100 3.05 7.37 -8.41
N PHE A 101 4.10 6.58 -8.12
CA PHE A 101 5.49 7.08 -8.09
C PHE A 101 6.02 7.48 -9.48
N LYS A 102 5.48 6.91 -10.56
CA LYS A 102 5.92 7.17 -11.94
C LYS A 102 5.27 8.41 -12.58
N LEU A 103 4.10 8.84 -12.11
CA LEU A 103 3.40 10.02 -12.65
C LEU A 103 3.62 11.30 -11.83
N ASN A 104 4.14 11.19 -10.59
CA ASN A 104 4.52 12.33 -9.76
C ASN A 104 6.03 12.63 -9.81
N VAL A 105 6.69 12.28 -10.92
CA VAL A 105 7.99 12.85 -11.24
C VAL A 105 7.68 14.15 -12.00
N PRO A 106 7.85 15.35 -11.42
CA PRO A 106 7.87 16.56 -12.23
C PRO A 106 8.91 16.30 -13.32
N SER A 107 8.51 16.38 -14.57
CA SER A 107 9.41 16.33 -15.72
C SER A 107 10.51 17.36 -15.47
N MET A 108 11.66 16.94 -14.93
CA MET A 108 12.82 17.80 -14.86
C MET A 108 13.19 18.10 -16.32
N PRO A 109 13.11 19.37 -16.76
CA PRO A 109 13.63 19.72 -18.05
C PRO A 109 15.15 19.56 -17.98
N GLY A 110 15.71 18.61 -18.71
CA GLY A 110 17.15 18.64 -19.02
C GLY A 110 18.00 17.45 -18.60
N ALA A 111 17.48 16.23 -18.57
CA ALA A 111 18.35 15.05 -18.59
C ALA A 111 18.43 14.45 -20.00
N ALA A 112 19.13 15.13 -20.91
CA ALA A 112 19.75 14.49 -22.06
C ALA A 112 21.29 14.47 -21.85
N PRO A 113 21.98 13.37 -22.20
CA PRO A 113 23.37 13.17 -21.83
C PRO A 113 24.31 13.78 -22.88
N GLU A 114 25.13 14.76 -22.52
CA GLU A 114 26.19 15.25 -23.40
C GLU A 114 27.54 15.25 -22.70
N LYS A 115 28.40 14.37 -23.20
CA LYS A 115 29.80 14.20 -22.82
C LYS A 115 30.59 15.44 -23.25
N VAL A 116 31.20 16.21 -22.32
CA VAL A 116 32.37 17.03 -22.67
C VAL A 116 33.42 17.01 -21.56
N LYS A 117 34.44 16.21 -21.83
CA LYS A 117 35.77 16.21 -21.23
C LYS A 117 36.51 17.51 -21.62
N LYS A 118 36.85 18.37 -20.65
CA LYS A 118 37.92 19.38 -20.76
C LYS A 118 38.77 19.30 -19.49
N LYS A 119 39.86 18.52 -19.49
CA LYS A 119 41.24 18.92 -19.86
C LYS A 119 41.65 20.28 -19.29
N GLY A 120 42.40 20.21 -18.18
CA GLY A 120 43.67 20.90 -17.98
C GLY A 120 43.65 22.43 -17.95
N GLY A 121 43.59 22.99 -16.74
CA GLY A 121 44.09 24.34 -16.46
C GLY A 121 45.56 24.26 -16.08
N ALA A 122 46.43 24.64 -17.00
CA ALA A 122 47.83 25.00 -16.77
C ALA A 122 48.15 26.18 -17.70
N GLU A 123 48.95 27.12 -17.18
CA GLU A 123 49.44 28.35 -17.83
C GLU A 123 48.36 29.44 -18.06
N GLU A 124 48.54 30.71 -17.69
CA GLU A 124 49.77 31.47 -17.64
C GLU A 124 49.61 32.69 -16.71
N THR A 125 50.46 32.75 -15.69
CA THR A 125 50.92 33.96 -15.03
C THR A 125 51.53 34.93 -16.05
N GLY A 126 51.03 36.17 -16.12
CA GLY A 126 51.79 37.22 -16.82
C GLY A 126 50.99 38.43 -17.29
N LYS A 127 50.63 39.35 -16.37
CA LYS A 127 50.50 40.80 -16.65
C LYS A 127 50.17 41.62 -15.39
N LYS A 128 50.98 41.47 -14.34
CA LYS A 128 51.38 42.67 -13.59
C LYS A 128 52.28 43.48 -14.51
N LYS A 129 52.20 44.82 -14.43
CA LYS A 129 53.23 45.75 -14.91
C LYS A 129 53.18 46.10 -16.40
N GLN A 130 52.15 46.83 -16.85
CA GLN A 130 52.34 47.79 -17.94
C GLN A 130 51.33 48.94 -17.90
N ARG A 131 51.87 50.14 -17.61
CA ARG A 131 51.39 51.47 -18.01
C ARG A 131 50.19 52.00 -17.20
N ARG A 132 50.32 52.94 -16.25
CA ARG A 132 51.11 54.20 -16.32
C ARG A 132 51.24 54.66 -17.78
N ARG A 133 50.13 55.10 -18.37
CA ARG A 133 50.04 56.07 -19.48
C ARG A 133 48.66 55.99 -20.10
N LYS A 134 47.83 56.97 -19.77
CA LYS A 134 46.81 57.68 -20.57
C LYS A 134 45.80 58.21 -19.56
N LYS A 135 46.04 59.39 -18.96
CA LYS A 135 45.76 60.70 -19.59
C LYS A 135 44.45 60.61 -20.36
N LYS A 136 43.35 60.95 -19.71
CA LYS A 136 42.63 62.20 -19.96
C LYS A 136 41.78 62.51 -18.75
#